data_AF-A0A7W9A103-F1
#
_entry.id   AF-A0A7W9A103-F1
#
_cell.length_a   1.000
_cell.length_b   1.000
_cell.length_c   1.000
_cell.angle_alpha   90.00
_cell.angle_beta   90.00
_cell.angle_gamma   90.00
#
_symmetry.space_group_name_H-M   'P 1'
#
loop_
_entity.id
_entity.type
_entity.pdbx_description
1 polymer ?
#
loop_
_entity_poly.entity_id
_entity_poly.type
_entity_poly.pdbx_seq_one_letter_code
_entity_poly.pdbx_strand_id
1 'polypeptide(L)' 'MAMEPGRARRRVNAPTVLLQVRVDPEIFELVNEAAAASGAAKALYMQTLLHDLAATGGRLPVLDIGRPQLEELPIPAA' A
#
# COMPACT_ATOMS: atom_id res chain seq x y z
N MET A 1 -7.25 33.26 7.99
CA MET A 1 -6.81 32.26 7.00
C MET A 1 -8.02 31.45 6.58
N ALA A 2 -8.38 31.48 5.30
CA ALA A 2 -9.58 30.86 4.77
C ALA A 2 -9.43 29.32 4.76
N MET A 3 -10.44 28.61 5.27
CA MET A 3 -10.55 27.15 5.17
C MET A 3 -10.99 26.79 3.75
N GLU A 4 -10.17 26.04 3.03
CA GLU A 4 -10.58 25.46 1.74
C GLU A 4 -11.71 24.43 1.95
N PRO A 5 -12.88 24.60 1.30
CA PRO A 5 -14.00 23.67 1.42
C PRO A 5 -13.75 22.49 0.46
N GLY A 6 -13.57 21.30 1.03
CA GLY A 6 -13.41 20.08 0.21
C GLY A 6 -12.61 18.97 0.89
N ARG A 7 -11.88 19.28 1.97
CA ARG A 7 -11.19 18.23 2.73
C ARG A 7 -12.22 17.42 3.52
N ALA A 8 -12.67 16.30 2.95
CA ALA A 8 -13.39 15.28 3.69
C ALA A 8 -12.54 14.91 4.92
N ARG A 9 -12.90 15.46 6.08
CA ARG A 9 -12.20 15.19 7.32
C ARG A 9 -12.41 13.70 7.61
N ARG A 10 -11.29 12.97 7.70
CA ARG A 10 -11.27 11.60 8.23
C ARG A 10 -12.11 11.60 9.52
N ARG A 11 -13.04 10.65 9.66
CA ARG A 11 -13.81 10.51 10.90
C ARG A 11 -12.84 10.46 12.08
N VAL A 12 -12.98 11.42 12.98
CA VAL A 12 -12.20 11.48 14.21
C VAL A 12 -12.50 10.18 14.97
N ASN A 13 -11.45 9.44 15.36
CA ASN A 13 -11.53 8.14 16.06
C ASN A 13 -12.07 6.95 15.25
N ALA A 14 -11.97 6.97 13.91
CA ALA A 14 -12.17 5.73 13.15
C ALA A 14 -11.08 4.70 13.53
N PRO A 15 -11.43 3.42 13.79
CA PRO A 15 -10.44 2.39 14.09
C PRO A 15 -9.54 2.20 12.87
N THR A 16 -8.22 2.26 13.09
CA THR A 16 -7.21 2.04 12.06
C THR A 16 -6.28 0.92 12.49
N VAL A 17 -5.90 0.07 11.54
CA VAL A 17 -4.92 -1.00 11.74
C VAL A 17 -3.65 -0.70 10.95
N LEU A 18 -2.51 -1.20 11.42
CA LEU A 18 -1.22 -1.05 10.77
C LEU A 18 -1.06 -2.13 9.69
N LEU A 19 -0.84 -1.73 8.45
CA LEU A 19 -0.48 -2.63 7.35
C LEU A 19 1.04 -2.58 7.18
N GLN A 20 1.74 -3.63 7.63
CA GLN A 20 3.19 -3.74 7.52
C GLN A 20 3.58 -4.55 6.29
N VAL A 21 4.42 -3.98 5.42
CA VAL A 21 4.90 -4.61 4.19
C VAL A 21 6.37 -4.25 3.99
N ARG A 22 7.17 -5.22 3.51
CA ARG A 22 8.52 -4.96 3.02
C ARG A 22 8.43 -4.66 1.52
N VAL A 23 9.07 -3.60 1.09
CA VAL A 23 9.11 -3.16 -0.31
C VAL A 23 10.54 -2.83 -0.67
N ASP A 24 10.85 -2.89 -1.96
CA ASP A 24 12.14 -2.45 -2.46
C ASP A 24 12.34 -0.94 -2.17
N PRO A 25 13.59 -0.50 -1.93
CA PRO A 25 13.88 0.90 -1.61
C PRO A 25 13.39 1.88 -2.70
N GLU A 26 13.49 1.48 -3.96
CA GLU A 26 13.05 2.30 -5.10
C GLU A 26 11.53 2.56 -5.05
N ILE A 27 10.74 1.54 -4.75
CA ILE A 27 9.28 1.67 -4.56
C ILE A 27 8.96 2.54 -3.35
N PHE A 28 9.74 2.40 -2.27
CA PHE A 28 9.55 3.21 -1.07
C PHE A 28 9.71 4.71 -1.36
N GLU A 29 10.73 5.09 -2.14
CA GLU A 29 10.96 6.48 -2.53
C GLU A 29 9.87 6.99 -3.48
N LEU A 30 9.48 6.19 -4.47
CA LEU A 30 8.41 6.55 -5.41
C LEU A 30 7.10 6.90 -4.69
N VAL A 31 6.75 6.13 -3.65
CA VAL A 31 5.58 6.42 -2.80
C VAL A 31 5.78 7.69 -1.97
N ASN A 32 6.98 7.95 -1.45
CA ASN A 32 7.25 9.17 -0.68
C ASN A 32 7.13 10.42 -1.54
N GLU A 33 7.74 10.41 -2.73
CA GLU A 33 7.69 11.50 -3.69
C GLU A 33 6.25 11.79 -4.11
N ALA A 34 5.48 10.75 -4.46
CA ALA A 34 4.09 10.91 -4.86
C ALA A 34 3.20 11.43 -3.72
N ALA A 35 3.41 10.96 -2.49
CA ALA A 35 2.69 11.47 -1.31
C ALA A 35 3.02 12.94 -1.05
N ALA A 36 4.30 13.32 -1.14
CA ALA A 36 4.75 14.70 -0.98
C ALA A 36 4.19 15.62 -2.07
N ALA A 37 4.24 15.20 -3.33
CA ALA A 37 3.65 15.93 -4.46
C ALA A 37 2.14 16.10 -4.32
N SER A 38 1.46 15.13 -3.68
CA SER A 38 0.03 15.20 -3.38
C SER A 38 -0.31 16.03 -2.14
N GLY A 39 0.67 16.56 -1.41
CA GLY A 39 0.46 17.26 -0.14
C GLY A 39 -0.17 16.38 0.95
N ALA A 40 0.01 15.06 0.84
CA ALA A 40 -0.65 14.07 1.68
C ALA A 40 0.37 13.33 2.55
N ALA A 41 -0.03 12.97 3.77
CA ALA A 41 0.75 12.01 4.55
C ALA A 41 0.76 10.66 3.84
N LYS A 42 1.89 9.94 3.89
CA LYS A 42 2.06 8.61 3.25
C LYS A 42 0.92 7.64 3.53
N ALA A 43 0.45 7.59 4.78
CA ALA A 43 -0.67 6.73 5.17
C ALA A 43 -1.99 7.10 4.48
N LEU A 44 -2.27 8.40 4.32
CA LEU A 44 -3.45 8.87 3.59
C LEU A 44 -3.31 8.59 2.10
N TYR A 45 -2.15 8.87 1.52
CA TYR A 45 -1.86 8.58 0.11
C TYR A 45 -2.08 7.09 -0.21
N MET A 46 -1.50 6.19 0.58
CA MET A 46 -1.67 4.75 0.41
C MET A 46 -3.12 4.30 0.63
N GLN A 47 -3.81 4.83 1.63
CA GLN A 47 -5.21 4.51 1.88
C GLN A 47 -6.09 4.92 0.68
N THR A 48 -5.89 6.12 0.14
CA THR A 48 -6.60 6.61 -1.05
C THR A 48 -6.27 5.78 -2.28
N LEU A 49 -4.99 5.49 -2.53
CA LEU A 49 -4.54 4.68 -3.66
C LEU A 49 -5.19 3.28 -3.67
N LEU A 50 -5.22 2.61 -2.51
CA LEU A 50 -5.89 1.32 -2.36
C LEU A 50 -7.41 1.41 -2.58
N HIS A 51 -8.01 2.51 -2.13
CA HIS A 51 -9.43 2.77 -2.34
C HIS A 51 -9.76 2.97 -3.82
N ASP A 52 -8.93 3.73 -4.55
CA ASP A 52 -9.11 4.00 -5.97
C ASP A 52 -8.92 2.73 -6.81
N LEU A 53 -7.91 1.91 -6.47
CA LEU A 53 -7.70 0.59 -7.07
C LEU A 53 -8.91 -0.32 -6.86
N ALA A 54 -9.45 -0.36 -5.63
CA ALA A 54 -10.64 -1.15 -5.33
C ALA A 54 -11.91 -0.58 -5.98
N ALA A 55 -12.05 0.74 -6.10
CA ALA A 55 -13.19 1.37 -6.75
C ALA A 55 -13.24 1.06 -8.25
N THR A 56 -12.07 1.00 -8.89
CA THR A 56 -11.96 0.72 -10.34
C THR A 56 -12.34 -0.73 -10.68
N GLY A 57 -12.02 -1.69 -9.80
CA GLY A 57 -12.23 -3.13 -10.05
C GLY A 57 -13.23 -3.84 -9.11
N GLY A 58 -13.89 -3.11 -8.21
CA GLY A 58 -14.70 -3.64 -7.11
C GLY A 58 -13.91 -4.37 -6.00
N ARG A 59 -12.60 -4.61 -6.20
CA ARG A 59 -11.69 -5.30 -5.27
C ARG A 59 -10.23 -4.97 -5.60
N LEU A 60 -9.33 -5.15 -4.63
CA LEU A 60 -7.90 -5.15 -4.91
C LEU A 60 -7.54 -6.34 -5.82
N PRO A 61 -6.59 -6.17 -6.77
CA PRO A 61 -6.18 -7.24 -7.67
C PRO A 61 -5.53 -8.38 -6.89
N VAL A 62 -5.89 -9.62 -7.26
CA VAL A 62 -5.17 -10.82 -6.82
C VAL A 62 -4.00 -11.02 -7.77
N LEU A 63 -2.78 -10.98 -7.24
CA LEU A 63 -1.57 -11.20 -8.03
C LEU A 63 -1.28 -12.70 -8.14
N ASP A 64 -0.99 -13.19 -9.34
CA ASP A 64 -0.46 -14.54 -9.54
C ASP A 64 1.04 -14.52 -9.28
N ILE A 65 1.39 -14.67 -8.00
CA ILE A 65 2.77 -14.78 -7.55
C ILE A 65 3.10 -16.26 -7.60
N GLY A 66 3.65 -16.71 -8.74
CA GLY A 66 4.04 -18.10 -8.94
C GLY A 66 4.81 -18.64 -7.72
N ARG A 67 4.50 -19.85 -7.27
CA ARG A 67 5.18 -20.42 -6.10
C ARG A 67 6.68 -20.53 -6.40
N PRO A 68 7.56 -19.97 -5.55
CA PRO A 68 8.98 -20.27 -5.69
C PRO A 68 9.13 -21.80 -5.55
N GLN A 69 9.71 -22.42 -6.57
CA GLN A 69 10.07 -23.83 -6.51
C GLN A 69 11.14 -23.95 -5.41
N LEU A 70 10.75 -24.51 -4.27
CA LEU A 70 11.72 -24.99 -3.29
C LEU A 70 12.41 -26.16 -3.96
N GLU A 71 13.55 -25.92 -4.59
CA GLU A 71 14.43 -27.01 -5.01
C GLU A 71 14.74 -27.83 -3.75
N GLU A 72 14.27 -29.07 -3.72
CA GLU A 72 14.64 -30.02 -2.68
C GLU A 72 16.16 -30.20 -2.75
N LEU A 73 16.87 -29.72 -1.71
CA LEU A 73 18.29 -30.02 -1.56
C LEU A 73 18.41 -31.53 -1.36
N PRO A 74 19.14 -32.28 -2.22
CA PRO A 74 19.33 -33.70 -2.02
C PRO A 74 20.16 -33.89 -0.74
N ILE A 75 19.49 -34.35 0.33
CA ILE A 75 20.18 -34.81 1.53
C ILE A 75 20.70 -36.22 1.19
N PRO A 76 22.03 -36.44 1.12
CA PRO A 76 22.55 -37.78 0.90
C PRO A 76 22.17 -38.67 2.09
N ALA A 77 21.64 -39.87 1.81
CA ALA A 77 21.39 -40.87 2.83
C ALA A 77 22.72 -41.25 3.50
N ALA A 78 22.71 -41.28 4.84
CA ALA A 78 23.86 -41.58 5.69
C ALA A 78 24.35 -43.03 5.55
#